data_AF-A0A8T2WJL7-F1
#
_entry.id   AF-A0A8T2WJL7-F1
#
_cell.length_a   1.000
_cell.length_b   1.000
_cell.length_c   1.000
_cell.angle_alpha   90.00
_cell.angle_beta   90.00
_cell.angle_gamma   90.00
#
_symmetry.space_group_name_H-M   'P 1'
#
loop_
_entity.id
_entity.type
_entity.pdbx_description
1 polymer ?
#
loop_
_entity_poly.entity_id
_entity_poly.type
_entity_poly.pdbx_seq_one_letter_code
_entity_poly.pdbx_strand_id
1 'polypeptide(L)' 'MEFTHKFFKPIVWRSSKIHVADELQLPPQEECVSWLTFSAIEKHFYQMQHETCVSYAREVIGSFKDDIVKRK' A
#
# COMPACT_ATOMS: atom_id res chain seq x y z
N MET A 1 12.26 -13.82 28.16
CA MET A 1 11.19 -14.36 27.28
C MET A 1 11.50 -15.74 26.71
N GLU A 2 12.75 -16.23 26.72
CA GLU A 2 13.06 -17.56 26.15
C GLU A 2 12.44 -18.76 26.91
N PHE A 3 12.34 -18.67 28.24
CA PHE A 3 11.82 -19.77 29.07
C PHE A 3 10.37 -20.11 28.72
N THR A 4 9.50 -19.10 28.64
CA THR A 4 8.09 -19.25 28.28
C THR A 4 7.95 -19.79 26.85
N HIS A 5 8.73 -19.27 25.91
CA HIS A 5 8.74 -19.76 24.53
C HIS A 5 9.11 -21.25 24.41
N LYS A 6 10.15 -21.70 25.12
CA LYS A 6 10.62 -23.10 25.10
C LYS A 6 9.63 -24.05 25.77
N PHE A 7 9.02 -23.65 26.88
CA PHE A 7 8.08 -24.48 27.63
C PHE A 7 6.76 -24.73 26.87
N PHE A 8 6.21 -23.70 26.21
CA PHE A 8 4.91 -23.82 25.51
C PHE A 8 5.01 -24.31 24.06
N LYS A 9 6.21 -24.35 23.46
CA LYS A 9 6.44 -24.83 22.09
C LYS A 9 5.85 -26.22 21.77
N PRO A 10 5.98 -27.26 22.62
CA PRO A 10 5.43 -28.58 22.31
C PRO A 10 3.92 -28.73 22.58
N ILE A 11 3.28 -27.77 23.26
CA ILE A 11 1.90 -27.88 23.75
C ILE A 11 0.94 -27.01 22.93
N VAL A 12 1.45 -25.96 22.27
CA VAL A 12 0.64 -24.95 21.58
C VAL A 12 0.90 -24.99 20.08
N TRP A 13 -0.16 -25.14 19.28
CA TRP A 13 -0.09 -25.00 17.82
C TRP A 13 -0.08 -23.52 17.42
N ARG A 14 1.01 -23.07 16.80
CA ARG A 14 1.17 -21.67 16.36
C ARG A 14 0.95 -21.59 14.86
N SER A 15 -0.03 -20.80 14.43
CA SER A 15 -0.40 -20.65 13.01
C SER A 15 0.22 -19.42 12.32
N SER A 16 0.82 -18.49 13.08
CA SER A 16 1.42 -17.29 12.49
C SER A 16 2.82 -17.58 11.95
N LYS A 17 3.05 -17.16 10.69
CA LYS A 17 4.30 -17.35 9.94
C LYS A 17 5.55 -16.88 10.69
N ILE A 18 5.45 -15.76 11.41
CA ILE A 18 6.57 -15.15 12.16
C ILE A 18 7.06 -16.08 13.28
N HIS A 19 6.17 -16.89 13.86
CA HIS A 19 6.50 -17.76 14.99
C HIS A 19 7.07 -19.13 14.59
N VAL A 20 7.06 -19.45 13.28
CA VAL A 20 7.48 -20.76 12.75
C VAL A 20 8.53 -20.61 11.62
N ALA A 21 8.91 -19.37 11.29
CA ALA A 21 9.82 -19.08 10.17
C ALA A 21 11.19 -19.77 10.33
N ASP A 22 11.76 -19.72 11.54
CA ASP A 22 13.07 -20.32 11.83
C ASP A 22 13.03 -21.86 11.85
N GLU A 23 11.88 -22.44 12.24
CA GLU A 23 11.70 -23.89 12.32
C GLU A 23 11.48 -24.51 10.94
N LEU A 24 10.84 -23.77 10.04
CA LEU A 24 10.59 -24.15 8.64
C LEU A 24 11.73 -23.75 7.70
N GLN A 25 12.80 -23.13 8.22
CA GLN A 25 13.92 -22.59 7.44
C GLN A 25 13.43 -21.73 6.26
N LEU A 26 12.41 -20.88 6.50
CA LEU A 26 11.84 -20.07 5.44
C LEU A 26 12.91 -19.12 4.90
N PRO A 27 13.10 -19.03 3.57
CA PRO A 27 14.03 -18.07 3.00
C PRO A 27 13.59 -16.65 3.35
N PRO A 28 14.53 -15.69 3.39
CA PRO A 28 14.18 -14.28 3.53
C PRO A 28 13.19 -13.91 2.44
N GLN A 29 12.09 -13.27 2.84
CA GLN A 29 11.10 -12.79 1.89
C GLN A 29 11.56 -11.44 1.36
N GLU A 30 11.67 -11.36 0.04
CA GLU A 30 12.04 -10.15 -0.66
C GLU A 30 10.84 -9.61 -1.44
N GLU A 31 10.70 -8.29 -1.47
CA GLU A 31 9.73 -7.62 -2.31
C GLU A 31 10.44 -7.10 -3.56
N CYS A 32 10.00 -7.56 -4.73
CA CYS A 32 10.55 -7.13 -6.02
C CYS A 32 9.59 -6.17 -6.69
N VAL A 33 9.96 -4.89 -6.74
CA VAL A 33 9.21 -3.86 -7.48
C VAL A 33 9.88 -3.63 -8.83
N SER A 34 9.12 -3.81 -9.91
CA SER A 34 9.57 -3.54 -11.28
C SER A 34 8.81 -2.35 -11.85
N TRP A 35 9.53 -1.31 -12.24
CA TRP A 35 8.95 -0.16 -12.92
C TRP A 35 8.65 -0.49 -14.37
N LEU A 36 7.42 -0.26 -14.79
CA LEU A 36 6.98 -0.45 -16.17
C LEU A 36 6.73 0.90 -16.84
N THR A 37 6.82 0.90 -18.17
CA THR A 37 6.54 2.08 -19.00
C THR A 37 5.26 1.86 -19.79
N PHE A 38 4.45 2.90 -19.92
CA PHE A 38 3.27 2.86 -20.77
C PHE A 38 3.62 2.68 -22.25
N SER A 39 2.84 1.88 -22.95
CA SER A 39 2.75 1.93 -24.41
C SER A 39 2.18 3.27 -24.88
N ALA A 40 2.33 3.58 -26.17
CA ALA A 40 1.81 4.82 -26.74
C ALA A 40 0.28 4.97 -26.54
N ILE A 41 -0.45 3.86 -26.64
CA ILE A 41 -1.91 3.83 -26.48
C ILE A 41 -2.29 4.07 -25.01
N GLU A 42 -1.68 3.34 -24.08
CA GLU A 42 -1.93 3.50 -22.65
C GLU A 42 -1.60 4.91 -22.18
N LYS A 43 -0.48 5.48 -22.66
CA LYS A 43 -0.09 6.86 -22.34
C LYS A 43 -1.15 7.86 -22.81
N HIS A 44 -1.69 7.69 -24.02
CA HIS A 44 -2.72 8.57 -24.56
C HIS A 44 -3.99 8.55 -23.70
N PHE A 45 -4.51 7.37 -23.40
CA PHE A 45 -5.71 7.24 -22.56
C PHE A 45 -5.47 7.70 -21.12
N TYR A 46 -4.32 7.37 -20.54
CA TYR A 46 -3.95 7.83 -19.21
C TYR A 46 -3.90 9.36 -19.16
N GLN A 47 -3.33 10.01 -20.17
CA GLN A 47 -3.26 11.47 -20.26
C GLN A 47 -4.66 12.11 -20.29
N MET A 48 -5.57 11.60 -21.12
CA MET A 48 -6.94 12.11 -21.18
C MET A 48 -7.67 12.01 -19.82
N GLN A 49 -7.50 10.88 -19.14
CA GLN A 49 -8.11 10.69 -17.82
C GLN A 49 -7.44 11.57 -16.76
N HIS A 50 -6.12 11.73 -16.83
CA HIS A 50 -5.38 12.60 -15.95
C HIS A 50 -5.84 14.06 -16.07
N GLU A 51 -6.00 14.57 -17.28
CA GLU A 51 -6.51 15.92 -17.53
C GLU A 51 -7.91 16.13 -16.94
N THR A 52 -8.81 15.15 -17.14
CA THR A 52 -10.16 15.18 -16.57
C THR A 52 -10.12 15.23 -15.05
N CYS A 53 -9.31 14.38 -14.43
CA CYS A 53 -9.13 14.32 -12.98
C CYS A 53 -8.54 15.61 -12.41
N VAL A 54 -7.51 16.18 -13.07
CA VAL A 54 -6.88 17.44 -12.67
C VAL A 54 -7.87 18.59 -12.77
N SER A 55 -8.67 18.66 -13.83
CA SER A 55 -9.69 19.70 -13.99
C SER A 55 -10.70 19.64 -12.85
N TYR A 56 -11.23 18.45 -12.57
CA TYR A 56 -12.19 18.24 -11.49
C TYR A 56 -11.59 18.58 -10.12
N ALA A 57 -10.37 18.12 -9.83
CA ALA A 57 -9.69 18.43 -8.58
C ALA A 57 -9.51 19.95 -8.39
N ARG A 58 -9.17 20.68 -9.45
CA ARG A 58 -9.04 22.14 -9.41
C ARG A 58 -10.36 22.84 -9.11
N GLU A 59 -11.46 22.39 -9.73
CA GLU A 59 -12.80 22.92 -9.47
C GLU A 59 -13.19 22.74 -8.00
N VAL A 60 -13.01 21.52 -7.47
CA VAL A 60 -13.31 21.19 -6.08
C VAL A 60 -12.46 22.00 -5.11
N ILE A 61 -11.16 22.11 -5.35
CA ILE A 61 -10.26 22.93 -4.51
C ILE A 61 -10.66 24.41 -4.57
N GLY A 62 -11.06 24.89 -5.75
CA GLY A 62 -11.56 26.25 -5.96
C GLY A 62 -12.83 26.53 -5.15
N SER A 63 -13.83 25.66 -5.24
CA SER A 63 -15.08 25.81 -4.49
C SER A 63 -14.84 25.78 -2.97
N PHE A 64 -13.98 24.88 -2.48
CA PHE A 64 -13.59 24.88 -1.07
C PHE A 64 -12.93 26.19 -0.62
N LYS A 65 -12.09 26.79 -1.46
CA LYS A 65 -11.45 28.09 -1.15
C LYS A 65 -12.50 29.20 -1.07
N ASP A 66 -13.43 29.24 -2.02
CA ASP A 66 -14.50 30.24 -2.04
C ASP A 66 -15.42 30.12 -0.83
N ASP A 67 -15.72 28.89 -0.40
CA ASP A 67 -16.51 28.61 0.79
C ASP A 67 -15.82 29.07 2.08
N ILE A 68 -14.49 28.95 2.16
CA ILE A 68 -13.71 29.46 3.29
C ILE A 68 -13.73 30.99 3.33
N VAL A 69 -13.60 31.65 2.17
CA VAL A 69 -13.65 33.12 2.10
C VAL A 69 -15.02 33.66 2.47
N LYS A 70 -16.11 33.02 2.02
CA LYS A 70 -17.50 33.43 2.35
C LYS A 70 -17.86 33.27 3.83
N ARG A 71 -17.11 32.48 4.59
CA ARG A 71 -17.32 32.25 6.04
C ARG A 71 -16.56 33.24 6.94
N LYS A 72 -15.67 34.07 6.38
CA LYS A 72 -15.02 35.19 7.08
C LYS A 72 -15.81 36.47 6.87
#